data_AF-A0A2X3JQK8-F1
#
_entry.id   AF-A0A2X3JQK8-F1
#
_cell.length_a   1.000
_cell.length_b   1.000
_cell.length_c   1.000
_cell.angle_alpha   90.00
_cell.angle_beta   90.00
_cell.angle_gamma   90.00
#
_symmetry.space_group_name_H-M   'P 1'
#
loop_
_entity.id
_entity.type
_entity.pdbx_description
1 polymer ?
#
loop_
_entity_poly.entity_id
_entity_poly.type
_entity_poly.pdbx_seq_one_letter_code
_entity_poly.pdbx_strand_id
1 'polypeptide(L)' 'MSLHLVNQIHPDIPVILTDTGYLFPETYRFIDELTDKLKLNLKVYRATESAAWQEARYGKLWEQGVEGH' A
#
# COMPACT_ATOMS: atom_id res chain seq x y z
N MET A 1 -14.21 -6.68 -4.61
CA MET A 1 -15.28 -7.52 -4.01
C MET A 1 -14.95 -7.95 -2.59
N SER A 2 -13.73 -8.45 -2.29
CA SER A 2 -13.33 -8.87 -0.94
C SER A 2 -13.50 -7.78 0.15
N LEU A 3 -12.93 -6.59 -0.03
CA LEU A 3 -13.02 -5.50 0.96
C LEU A 3 -14.46 -5.05 1.26
N HIS A 4 -15.31 -4.96 0.24
CA HIS A 4 -16.70 -4.53 0.40
C HIS A 4 -17.51 -5.53 1.24
N LEU A 5 -17.36 -6.83 0.96
CA LEU A 5 -18.08 -7.88 1.68
C LEU A 5 -17.62 -7.99 3.14
N VAL A 6 -16.31 -7.91 3.39
CA VAL A 6 -15.76 -7.97 4.74
C VAL A 6 -16.20 -6.76 5.57
N ASN A 7 -16.18 -5.54 5.00
CA ASN A 7 -16.61 -4.34 5.73
C ASN A 7 -18.13 -4.29 5.98
N GLN A 8 -18.96 -4.97 5.17
CA GLN A 8 -20.39 -5.11 5.45
C GLN A 8 -20.68 -6.05 6.63
N ILE A 9 -19.90 -7.13 6.77
CA ILE A 9 -20.05 -8.11 7.85
C ILE A 9 -19.48 -7.56 9.16
N HIS A 10 -18.33 -6.90 9.09
CA HIS A 10 -17.70 -6.25 10.22
C HIS A 10 -17.34 -4.80 9.85
N PRO A 11 -18.29 -3.86 10.04
CA PRO A 11 -18.02 -2.45 9.84
C PRO A 11 -16.81 -1.99 10.66
N ASP A 12 -16.04 -1.06 10.09
CA ASP A 12 -14.93 -0.40 10.77
C ASP A 12 -13.73 -1.31 11.10
N ILE A 13 -13.69 -2.51 10.50
CA ILE A 13 -12.54 -3.43 10.62
C ILE A 13 -11.26 -2.74 10.13
N PRO A 14 -10.14 -2.82 10.88
CA PRO A 14 -8.88 -2.24 10.44
C PRO A 14 -8.41 -2.87 9.12
N VAL A 15 -8.32 -2.05 8.07
CA VAL A 15 -7.77 -2.44 6.77
C VAL A 15 -6.32 -1.97 6.70
N ILE A 16 -5.38 -2.92 6.66
CA ILE A 16 -3.95 -2.62 6.63
C ILE A 16 -3.50 -2.42 5.18
N LEU A 17 -2.90 -1.26 4.90
CA LEU A 17 -2.22 -0.95 3.65
C LEU A 17 -0.72 -0.82 3.90
N THR A 18 0.08 -1.61 3.20
CA THR A 18 1.54 -1.45 3.17
C THR A 18 1.94 -0.55 2.01
N ASP A 19 2.24 0.71 2.30
CA ASP A 19 2.70 1.69 1.33
C ASP A 19 4.23 1.60 1.20
N THR A 20 4.69 1.08 0.06
CA THR A 20 6.11 0.89 -0.25
C THR A 20 6.81 2.19 -0.65
N GLY A 21 6.06 3.25 -0.93
CA GLY A 21 6.58 4.47 -1.56
C GLY A 21 6.76 4.37 -3.08
N TYR A 22 6.42 3.22 -3.69
CA TYR A 22 6.52 2.98 -5.14
C TYR A 22 5.20 2.54 -5.77
N LEU A 23 4.07 2.74 -5.08
CA LEU A 23 2.76 2.44 -5.67
C LEU A 23 2.49 3.40 -6.83
N PHE A 24 1.77 2.95 -7.85
CA PHE A 24 1.40 3.81 -8.95
C PHE A 24 0.51 4.97 -8.48
N PRO A 25 0.61 6.18 -9.07
CA PRO A 25 -0.27 7.30 -8.76
C PRO A 25 -1.76 6.95 -8.84
N GLU A 26 -2.13 6.11 -9.81
CA GLU A 26 -3.48 5.58 -10.01
C GLU A 26 -3.93 4.72 -8.82
N THR A 27 -3.00 3.95 -8.23
CA THR A 27 -3.28 3.11 -7.06
C THR A 27 -3.62 3.96 -5.84
N TYR A 28 -2.89 5.06 -5.60
CA TYR A 28 -3.23 5.99 -4.51
C TYR A 28 -4.62 6.58 -4.68
N ARG A 29 -4.93 7.09 -5.89
CA ARG A 29 -6.28 7.64 -6.18
C ARG A 29 -7.39 6.61 -5.98
N PHE A 30 -7.14 5.36 -6.39
CA PHE A 30 -8.10 4.28 -6.22
C PHE A 30 -8.30 3.90 -4.74
N ILE A 31 -7.24 3.93 -3.93
CA ILE A 31 -7.32 3.72 -2.48
C ILE A 31 -8.15 4.81 -1.83
N ASP A 32 -7.95 6.08 -2.21
CA ASP A 32 -8.73 7.20 -1.70
C ASP A 32 -10.22 7.05 -2.05
N GLU A 33 -10.53 6.72 -3.32
CA GLU A 33 -11.90 6.49 -3.77
C GLU A 33 -12.57 5.33 -3.01
N LEU A 34 -11.88 4.20 -2.87
CA LEU A 34 -12.42 3.04 -2.14
C LEU A 34 -12.61 3.33 -0.66
N THR A 35 -11.68 4.05 -0.03
CA THR A 35 -11.75 4.39 1.39
C THR A 35 -12.95 5.28 1.66
N ASP A 36 -13.21 6.28 0.81
CA ASP A 36 -14.39 7.14 0.97
C ASP A 36 -15.70 6.39 0.67
N LYS A 37 -15.74 5.65 -0.44
CA LYS A 37 -16.94 4.93 -0.89
C LYS A 37 -17.38 3.84 0.08
N LEU A 38 -16.42 3.13 0.68
CA LEU A 38 -16.69 2.01 1.58
C LEU A 38 -16.57 2.39 3.06
N LYS A 39 -16.14 3.63 3.38
CA LYS A 39 -15.88 4.09 4.75
C LYS A 39 -14.93 3.13 5.49
N LEU A 40 -13.77 2.87 4.90
CA LEU A 40 -12.79 1.93 5.46
C LEU A 40 -12.01 2.56 6.61
N ASN A 41 -11.78 1.78 7.66
CA ASN A 41 -10.80 2.11 8.71
C ASN A 41 -9.39 1.78 8.22
N LEU A 42 -8.87 2.59 7.30
CA LEU A 42 -7.59 2.36 6.65
C LEU A 42 -6.42 2.67 7.61
N LYS A 43 -5.52 1.71 7.79
CA LYS A 43 -4.27 1.85 8.53
C LYS A 43 -3.09 1.71 7.57
N VAL A 44 -2.45 2.83 7.27
CA VAL A 44 -1.31 2.87 6.35
C VAL A 44 -0.03 2.66 7.14
N TYR A 45 0.75 1.66 6.74
CA TYR A 45 2.08 1.38 7.27
C TYR A 45 3.11 1.56 6.15
N ARG A 46 4.23 2.18 6.51
CA ARG A 46 5.36 2.46 5.61
C ARG A 46 6.62 1.89 6.23
N ALA A 47 7.65 1.70 5.40
CA ALA A 47 8.98 1.45 5.91
C ALA A 47 9.47 2.63 6.79
N THR A 48 10.33 2.34 7.76
CA THR A 48 10.91 3.35 8.67
C THR A 48 11.67 4.44 7.91
N GLU A 49 12.35 4.06 6.83
CA GLU A 49 13.06 4.96 5.93
C GLU A 49 12.23 5.18 4.65
N SER A 50 12.26 6.39 4.09
CA SER A 50 11.55 6.71 2.84
C SER A 50 12.18 5.99 1.63
N ALA A 51 11.42 5.84 0.54
CA ALA A 51 11.92 5.28 -0.72
C ALA A 51 13.23 5.95 -1.18
N ALA A 52 13.25 7.29 -1.21
CA ALA A 52 14.44 8.07 -1.58
C ALA A 52 15.65 7.82 -0.65
N TRP A 53 15.40 7.64 0.66
CA TRP A 53 16.47 7.35 1.62
C TRP A 53 17.00 5.93 1.45
N GLN A 54 16.12 4.96 1.20
CA GLN A 54 16.51 3.58 0.90
C GLN A 54 17.35 3.51 -0.38
N GLU A 55 16.94 4.21 -1.45
CA GLU A 55 17.74 4.28 -2.69
C GLU A 55 19.10 4.94 -2.45
N ALA A 56 19.16 6.02 -1.68
CA ALA A 56 20.43 6.68 -1.36
C ALA A 56 21.38 5.79 -0.55
N ARG A 57 20.84 4.93 0.32
CA ARG A 57 21.62 4.08 1.24
C ARG A 57 22.00 2.72 0.65
N TYR A 58 21.11 2.12 -0.14
CA TYR A 58 21.25 0.74 -0.63
C TYR A 58 21.26 0.63 -2.16
N GLY A 59 21.01 1.73 -2.87
CA GLY A 59 20.73 1.71 -4.29
C GLY A 59 19.34 1.12 -4.59
N LYS A 60 19.07 0.88 -5.86
CA LYS A 60 17.85 0.22 -6.30
C LYS A 60 17.96 -1.28 -6.05
N LEU A 61 17.47 -1.73 -4.91
CA LEU A 61 17.57 -3.13 -4.46
C LEU A 61 17.01 -4.15 -5.48
N TRP A 62 16.02 -3.76 -6.28
CA TRP A 62 15.45 -4.61 -7.33
C TRP A 62 16.36 -4.80 -8.54
N GLU A 63 17.32 -3.89 -8.78
CA GLU A 63 18.36 -4.05 -9.81
C GLU A 63 19.49 -4.99 -9.34
N GLN A 64 19.51 -5.34 -8.04
CA GLN A 64 20.48 -6.25 -7.43
C GLN A 64 19.95 -7.69 -7.28
N GLY A 65 18.74 -7.96 -7.77
CA GLY A 65 18.07 -9.27 -7.74
C GLY A 65 18.32 -10.11 -8.99
N VAL A 66 18.48 -11.42 -8.78
CA VAL A 66 18.80 -12.50 -9.74
C VAL A 66 17.98 -12.42 -11.04
N GLU A 67 18.60 -12.72 -12.19
CA GLU A 67 17.90 -13.02 -13.45
C GLU A 67 16.67 -13.88 -13.16
N GLY A 68 15.48 -13.34 -13.44
CA GLY A 68 14.22 -14.02 -13.16
C GLY A 68 14.14 -15.37 -13.86
N HIS A 69 13.74 -16.41 -13.12
CA HIS A 69 13.29 -17.67 -13.68
C HIS A 69 11.82 -17.59 -14.12
#